data_AF-A0A5E7ZTG2-F1
#
_entry.id   AF-A0A5E7ZTG2-F1
#
_cell.length_a   1.000
_cell.length_b   1.000
_cell.length_c   1.000
_cell.angle_alpha   90.00
_cell.angle_beta   90.00
_cell.angle_gamma   90.00
#
_symmetry.space_group_name_H-M   'P 1'
#
loop_
_entity.id
_entity.type
_entity.pdbx_description
1 polymer ?
#
loop_
_entity_poly.entity_id
_entity_poly.type
_entity_poly.pdbx_seq_one_letter_code
_entity_poly.pdbx_strand_id
1 'polypeptide(L)'
;MARIKYYYDTETCKYERVKVSSWDIFLNLLGFFTVSLILAIGILLGYNTYFDSPKEALLKKENEELNMYYELLKKDMNDTQEMLASLQNRDDQIYRVIFEAEPIPSSIREAGVGGANRYKDMIESDLQREELIVESFKKLDKLKKQMYIQTKSFDEIMKLAKNKEELWAATPAIQPISNKELKRLASGYGIRIDPILKTSKMHAGVDFSAERGTPIYATGDGVVKSVRYDFGGYGKYVVIDHGFGYETLYGHMDLQNVKVGQKVKRGETIGFVGSTGKSTAPHVHYEVHINGKATDPVHYFFQGVTPEEYEEILRLASVENQSLG
;
A
#
# COMPACT_ATOMS: atom_id res chain seq x y z
N MET A 1 -95.25 -21.32 -29.67
CA MET A 1 -95.88 -22.53 -30.23
C MET A 1 -94.82 -23.34 -30.96
N ALA A 2 -94.64 -24.64 -30.63
CA ALA A 2 -93.61 -25.47 -31.24
C ALA A 2 -93.97 -25.78 -32.70
N ARG A 3 -93.07 -25.48 -33.65
CA ARG A 3 -93.25 -25.83 -35.07
C ARG A 3 -93.13 -27.34 -35.22
N ILE A 4 -94.25 -28.02 -35.52
CA ILE A 4 -94.28 -29.47 -35.74
C ILE A 4 -93.80 -29.74 -37.16
N LYS A 5 -92.72 -30.53 -37.30
CA LYS A 5 -92.17 -30.94 -38.59
C LYS A 5 -92.83 -32.24 -39.06
N TYR A 6 -93.23 -32.27 -40.32
CA TYR A 6 -93.77 -33.43 -41.01
C TYR A 6 -92.83 -33.79 -42.16
N TYR A 7 -92.60 -35.07 -42.42
CA TYR A 7 -91.91 -35.52 -43.64
C TYR A 7 -92.94 -36.23 -44.54
N TYR A 8 -92.78 -36.10 -45.85
CA TYR A 8 -93.63 -36.81 -46.81
C TYR A 8 -93.03 -38.19 -47.07
N ASP A 9 -93.74 -39.22 -46.67
CA ASP A 9 -93.33 -40.60 -46.93
C ASP A 9 -93.74 -40.99 -48.35
N THR A 10 -92.75 -41.31 -49.18
CA THR A 10 -92.95 -41.63 -50.60
C THR A 10 -93.57 -43.00 -50.83
N GLU A 11 -93.58 -43.89 -49.84
CA GLU A 11 -94.18 -45.22 -49.94
C GLU A 11 -95.65 -45.21 -49.50
N THR A 12 -96.00 -44.40 -48.49
CA THR A 12 -97.38 -44.31 -47.98
C THR A 12 -98.14 -43.08 -48.48
N CYS A 13 -97.49 -42.19 -49.23
CA CYS A 13 -98.03 -40.93 -49.78
C CYS A 13 -98.70 -40.02 -48.73
N LYS A 14 -98.18 -40.02 -47.50
CA LYS A 14 -98.74 -39.25 -46.37
C LYS A 14 -97.68 -38.43 -45.67
N TYR A 15 -98.12 -37.31 -45.10
CA TYR A 15 -97.30 -36.48 -44.23
C TYR A 15 -97.33 -37.07 -42.82
N GLU A 16 -96.23 -37.67 -42.39
CA GLU A 16 -96.09 -38.23 -41.05
C GLU A 16 -95.34 -37.27 -40.12
N ARG A 17 -95.78 -37.23 -38.85
CA ARG A 17 -95.15 -36.38 -37.83
C ARG A 17 -93.82 -36.99 -37.45
N VAL A 18 -92.74 -36.21 -37.57
CA VAL A 18 -91.41 -36.62 -37.11
C VAL A 18 -91.47 -36.82 -35.59
N LYS A 19 -91.39 -38.08 -35.13
CA LYS A 19 -91.26 -38.45 -33.71
C LYS A 19 -89.77 -38.62 -33.43
N VAL A 20 -89.16 -37.64 -32.78
CA VAL A 20 -87.77 -37.76 -32.32
C VAL A 20 -87.70 -38.77 -31.17
N SER A 21 -86.86 -39.80 -31.32
CA SER A 21 -86.59 -40.77 -30.25
C SER A 21 -85.79 -40.11 -29.14
N SER A 22 -85.98 -40.53 -27.88
CA SER A 22 -85.16 -40.08 -26.75
C SER A 22 -83.67 -40.35 -26.99
N TRP A 23 -83.35 -41.38 -27.79
CA TRP A 23 -81.98 -41.72 -28.18
C TRP A 23 -81.38 -40.75 -29.21
N ASP A 24 -82.18 -40.25 -30.16
CA ASP A 24 -81.72 -39.25 -31.15
C ASP A 24 -81.45 -37.89 -30.50
N ILE A 25 -82.24 -37.55 -29.48
CA ILE A 25 -82.01 -36.36 -28.65
C ILE A 25 -80.71 -36.52 -27.85
N PHE A 26 -80.48 -37.70 -27.28
CA PHE A 26 -79.25 -38.00 -26.55
C PHE A 26 -78.00 -37.97 -27.45
N LEU A 27 -78.04 -38.60 -28.63
CA LEU A 27 -76.92 -38.60 -29.58
C LEU A 27 -76.61 -37.21 -30.12
N ASN A 28 -77.61 -36.38 -30.40
CA ASN A 28 -77.39 -34.99 -30.81
C ASN A 28 -76.80 -34.14 -29.69
N LEU A 29 -77.24 -34.33 -28.43
CA LEU A 29 -76.65 -33.67 -27.27
C LEU A 29 -75.19 -34.07 -27.08
N LEU A 30 -74.89 -35.36 -27.22
CA LEU A 30 -73.53 -35.88 -27.11
C LEU A 30 -72.64 -35.36 -28.25
N GLY A 31 -73.14 -35.31 -29.48
CA GLY A 31 -72.45 -34.70 -30.62
C GLY A 31 -72.13 -33.23 -30.38
N PHE A 32 -73.10 -32.44 -29.91
CA PHE A 32 -72.87 -31.03 -29.59
C PHE A 32 -71.84 -30.84 -28.46
N PHE A 33 -71.88 -31.71 -27.44
CA PHE A 33 -70.95 -31.67 -26.32
C PHE A 33 -69.51 -32.00 -26.76
N THR A 34 -69.33 -33.01 -27.60
CA THR A 34 -68.02 -33.40 -28.13
C THR A 34 -67.41 -32.30 -29.01
N VAL A 35 -68.20 -31.69 -29.91
CA VAL A 35 -67.73 -30.56 -30.73
C VAL A 35 -67.36 -29.36 -29.86
N SER A 36 -68.18 -29.02 -28.86
CA SER A 36 -67.88 -27.95 -27.91
C SER A 36 -66.61 -28.22 -27.10
N LEU A 37 -66.37 -29.48 -26.71
CA LEU A 37 -65.17 -29.87 -25.97
C LEU A 37 -63.91 -29.73 -26.83
N ILE A 38 -63.95 -30.20 -28.09
CA ILE A 38 -62.83 -30.08 -29.04
C ILE A 38 -62.50 -28.61 -29.29
N LEU A 39 -63.53 -27.77 -29.47
CA LEU A 39 -63.37 -26.35 -29.72
C LEU A 39 -62.82 -25.61 -28.48
N ALA A 40 -63.27 -25.98 -27.28
CA ALA A 40 -62.73 -25.47 -26.02
C ALA A 40 -61.26 -25.85 -25.82
N ILE A 41 -60.88 -27.10 -26.08
CA ILE A 41 -59.49 -27.57 -26.01
C ILE A 41 -58.64 -26.82 -27.03
N GLY A 42 -59.13 -26.64 -28.27
CA GLY A 42 -58.42 -25.89 -29.31
C GLY A 42 -58.17 -24.44 -28.92
N ILE A 43 -59.16 -23.77 -28.32
CA ILE A 43 -59.01 -22.40 -27.80
C ILE A 43 -57.99 -22.36 -26.65
N LEU A 44 -58.02 -23.31 -25.72
CA LEU A 44 -57.11 -23.38 -24.58
C LEU A 44 -55.65 -23.62 -25.02
N LEU A 45 -55.45 -24.53 -25.98
CA LEU A 45 -54.15 -24.77 -26.58
C LEU A 45 -53.63 -23.53 -27.32
N GLY A 46 -54.48 -22.92 -28.16
CA GLY A 46 -54.14 -21.68 -28.86
C GLY A 46 -53.76 -20.54 -27.90
N TYR A 47 -54.52 -20.40 -26.81
CA TYR A 47 -54.25 -19.40 -25.77
C TYR A 47 -52.90 -19.65 -25.09
N ASN A 48 -52.64 -20.87 -24.62
CA ASN A 48 -51.37 -21.21 -23.95
C ASN A 48 -50.15 -21.14 -24.88
N THR A 49 -50.32 -21.26 -26.20
CA THR A 49 -49.21 -21.09 -27.16
C THR A 49 -48.89 -19.64 -27.49
N TYR A 50 -49.87 -18.74 -27.34
CA TYR A 50 -49.73 -17.34 -27.76
C TYR A 50 -49.57 -16.38 -26.58
N PHE A 51 -50.09 -16.75 -25.40
CA PHE A 51 -50.06 -15.95 -24.18
C PHE A 51 -49.36 -16.72 -23.07
N ASP A 52 -48.24 -16.17 -22.61
CA ASP A 52 -47.55 -16.65 -21.41
C ASP A 52 -48.50 -16.58 -20.21
N SER A 53 -48.43 -17.57 -19.32
CA SER A 53 -49.12 -17.47 -18.03
C SER A 53 -48.55 -16.29 -17.22
N PRO A 54 -49.35 -15.65 -16.35
CA PRO A 54 -48.84 -14.57 -15.49
C PRO A 54 -47.59 -14.95 -14.68
N LYS A 55 -47.47 -16.24 -14.33
CA LYS A 55 -46.31 -16.78 -13.61
C LYS A 55 -45.07 -16.85 -14.52
N GLU A 56 -45.21 -17.31 -15.76
CA GLU A 56 -44.10 -17.35 -16.72
C GLU A 56 -43.59 -15.96 -17.06
N ALA A 57 -44.50 -15.00 -17.30
CA ALA A 57 -44.12 -13.61 -17.53
C ALA A 57 -43.37 -13.00 -16.33
N LEU A 58 -43.80 -13.30 -15.11
CA LEU A 58 -43.13 -12.85 -13.89
C LEU A 58 -41.75 -13.50 -13.72
N LEU A 59 -41.63 -14.81 -13.93
CA LEU A 59 -40.35 -15.51 -13.88
C LEU A 59 -39.38 -15.03 -14.96
N LYS A 60 -39.88 -14.68 -16.15
CA LYS A 60 -39.06 -14.10 -17.22
C LYS A 60 -38.50 -12.74 -16.82
N LYS A 61 -39.35 -11.87 -16.25
CA LYS A 61 -38.93 -10.58 -15.71
C LYS A 61 -37.89 -10.73 -14.59
N GLU A 62 -38.11 -11.65 -13.66
CA GLU A 62 -37.16 -11.94 -12.57
C GLU A 62 -35.80 -12.42 -13.12
N ASN A 63 -35.80 -13.31 -14.13
CA ASN A 63 -34.58 -13.74 -14.80
C ASN A 63 -33.86 -12.60 -15.53
N GLU A 64 -34.59 -11.71 -16.21
CA GLU A 64 -34.03 -10.52 -16.84
C GLU A 64 -33.36 -9.60 -15.80
N GLU A 65 -34.01 -9.39 -14.66
CA GLU A 65 -33.47 -8.60 -13.55
C GLU A 65 -32.22 -9.25 -12.94
N LEU A 66 -32.24 -10.56 -12.69
CA LEU A 66 -31.08 -11.30 -12.18
C LEU A 66 -29.89 -11.26 -13.14
N ASN A 67 -30.13 -11.35 -14.46
CA ASN A 67 -29.07 -11.21 -15.47
C ASN A 67 -28.46 -9.80 -15.45
N MET A 68 -29.28 -8.77 -15.27
CA MET A 68 -28.79 -7.39 -15.13
C MET A 68 -27.90 -7.24 -13.88
N TYR A 69 -28.33 -7.76 -12.72
CA TYR A 69 -27.50 -7.71 -11.50
C TYR A 69 -26.20 -8.50 -11.65
N TYR A 70 -26.23 -9.63 -12.34
CA TYR A 70 -25.04 -10.42 -12.62
C TYR A 70 -24.02 -9.64 -13.47
N GLU A 71 -24.45 -8.97 -14.55
CA GLU A 71 -23.55 -8.16 -15.38
C GLU A 71 -22.98 -6.95 -14.62
N LEU A 72 -23.78 -6.32 -13.74
CA LEU A 72 -23.30 -5.26 -12.84
C LEU A 72 -22.23 -5.79 -11.87
N LEU A 73 -22.49 -6.91 -11.21
CA LEU A 73 -21.53 -7.54 -10.30
C LEU A 73 -20.22 -7.91 -11.01
N LYS A 74 -20.33 -8.47 -12.22
CA LYS A 74 -19.17 -8.82 -13.06
C LYS A 74 -18.36 -7.59 -13.44
N LYS A 75 -19.03 -6.48 -13.78
CA LYS A 75 -18.36 -5.20 -14.04
C LYS A 75 -17.62 -4.70 -12.80
N ASP A 76 -18.29 -4.64 -11.65
CA ASP A 76 -17.68 -4.18 -10.39
C ASP A 76 -16.47 -5.05 -9.99
N MET A 77 -16.53 -6.37 -10.23
CA MET A 77 -15.41 -7.27 -10.02
C MET A 77 -14.23 -6.95 -10.93
N ASN A 78 -14.47 -6.65 -12.21
CA ASN A 78 -13.43 -6.26 -13.16
C ASN A 78 -12.82 -4.90 -12.78
N ASP A 79 -13.64 -3.90 -12.46
CA ASP A 79 -13.19 -2.57 -12.04
C ASP A 79 -12.32 -2.68 -10.77
N THR A 80 -12.72 -3.54 -9.81
CA THR A 80 -11.93 -3.83 -8.60
C THR A 80 -10.61 -4.52 -8.93
N GLN A 81 -10.59 -5.44 -9.89
CA GLN A 81 -9.38 -6.11 -10.34
C GLN A 81 -8.40 -5.11 -10.99
N GLU A 82 -8.90 -4.19 -11.81
CA GLU A 82 -8.09 -3.12 -12.43
C GLU A 82 -7.52 -2.16 -11.38
N MET A 83 -8.33 -1.76 -10.40
CA MET A 83 -7.86 -0.93 -9.29
C MET A 83 -6.77 -1.64 -8.48
N LEU A 84 -6.95 -2.93 -8.20
CA LEU A 84 -5.93 -3.73 -7.50
C LEU A 84 -4.64 -3.85 -8.31
N ALA A 85 -4.74 -4.03 -9.63
CA ALA A 85 -3.58 -4.06 -10.52
C ALA A 85 -2.83 -2.71 -10.52
N SER A 86 -3.54 -1.60 -10.48
CA SER A 86 -2.95 -0.26 -10.34
C SER A 86 -2.22 -0.08 -9.00
N LEU A 87 -2.80 -0.57 -7.89
CA LEU A 87 -2.15 -0.56 -6.57
C LEU A 87 -0.89 -1.42 -6.56
N GLN A 88 -0.95 -2.62 -7.14
CA GLN A 88 0.20 -3.52 -7.30
C GLN A 88 1.32 -2.87 -8.12
N ASN A 89 0.96 -2.17 -9.20
CA ASN A 89 1.94 -1.46 -10.03
C ASN A 89 2.60 -0.29 -9.27
N ARG A 90 1.83 0.52 -8.54
CA ARG A 90 2.38 1.61 -7.70
C ARG A 90 3.29 1.08 -6.60
N ASP A 91 2.92 -0.04 -6.00
CA ASP A 91 3.73 -0.71 -4.98
C ASP A 91 5.10 -1.14 -5.54
N ASP A 92 5.12 -1.82 -6.68
CA ASP A 92 6.37 -2.28 -7.30
C ASP A 92 7.21 -1.14 -7.88
N GLN A 93 6.58 -0.18 -8.56
CA GLN A 93 7.29 0.83 -9.35
C GLN A 93 7.63 2.11 -8.57
N ILE A 94 6.92 2.39 -7.48
CA ILE A 94 7.11 3.62 -6.70
C ILE A 94 7.60 3.28 -5.31
N TYR A 95 6.78 2.60 -4.50
CA TYR A 95 7.10 2.42 -3.09
C TYR A 95 8.33 1.54 -2.88
N ARG A 96 8.37 0.37 -3.53
CA ARG A 96 9.50 -0.54 -3.42
C ARG A 96 10.79 0.05 -4.00
N VAL A 97 10.71 0.86 -5.05
CA VAL A 97 11.86 1.59 -5.59
C VAL A 97 12.39 2.63 -4.59
N ILE A 98 11.50 3.45 -4.01
CA ILE A 98 11.88 4.48 -3.01
C ILE A 98 12.55 3.85 -1.78
N PHE A 99 12.05 2.70 -1.34
CA PHE A 99 12.56 1.99 -0.17
C PHE A 99 13.60 0.91 -0.51
N GLU A 100 14.07 0.85 -1.77
CA GLU A 100 15.11 -0.08 -2.24
C GLU A 100 14.78 -1.56 -1.95
N ALA A 101 13.49 -1.93 -2.04
CA ALA A 101 12.98 -3.28 -1.81
C ALA A 101 12.68 -4.01 -3.13
N GLU A 102 12.78 -5.34 -3.12
CA GLU A 102 12.46 -6.16 -4.29
C GLU A 102 10.96 -6.18 -4.58
N PRO A 103 10.53 -6.14 -5.86
CA PRO A 103 9.12 -6.26 -6.24
C PRO A 103 8.56 -7.64 -5.90
N ILE A 104 7.26 -7.72 -5.64
CA ILE A 104 6.63 -9.01 -5.34
C ILE A 104 6.52 -9.83 -6.65
N PRO A 105 7.05 -11.06 -6.71
CA PRO A 105 6.91 -11.90 -7.88
C PRO A 105 5.44 -12.14 -8.26
N SER A 106 5.15 -12.12 -9.56
CA SER A 106 3.82 -12.40 -10.10
C SER A 106 3.31 -13.78 -9.66
N SER A 107 4.21 -14.76 -9.53
CA SER A 107 3.89 -16.11 -9.03
C SER A 107 3.28 -16.12 -7.62
N ILE A 108 3.66 -15.18 -6.76
CA ILE A 108 3.10 -15.04 -5.41
C ILE A 108 1.70 -14.43 -5.49
N ARG A 109 1.55 -13.36 -6.29
CA ARG A 109 0.25 -12.66 -6.46
C ARG A 109 -0.79 -13.53 -7.15
N GLU A 110 -0.38 -14.30 -8.15
CA GLU A 110 -1.25 -15.17 -8.92
C GLU A 110 -1.35 -16.59 -8.37
N ALA A 111 -0.64 -16.89 -7.28
CA ALA A 111 -0.64 -18.21 -6.67
C ALA A 111 -2.09 -18.70 -6.52
N GLY A 112 -2.39 -19.83 -7.15
CA GLY A 112 -3.74 -20.38 -7.19
C GLY A 112 -4.35 -20.57 -5.81
N VAL A 113 -5.69 -20.61 -5.77
CA VAL A 113 -6.45 -20.95 -4.58
C VAL A 113 -6.52 -22.48 -4.55
N GLY A 114 -5.64 -23.12 -3.78
CA GLY A 114 -5.59 -24.59 -3.70
C GLY A 114 -6.89 -25.20 -3.18
N GLY A 115 -7.19 -26.43 -3.61
CA GLY A 115 -8.32 -27.23 -3.14
C GLY A 115 -9.13 -27.83 -4.28
N ALA A 116 -8.92 -29.12 -4.56
CA ALA A 116 -9.59 -29.83 -5.67
C ALA A 116 -11.13 -29.90 -5.54
N ASN A 117 -11.67 -29.70 -4.34
CA ASN A 117 -13.10 -29.87 -4.03
C ASN A 117 -13.82 -28.61 -3.52
N ARG A 118 -13.21 -27.42 -3.63
CA ARG A 118 -13.74 -26.20 -2.99
C ARG A 118 -15.12 -25.76 -3.51
N TYR A 119 -15.47 -26.17 -4.73
CA TYR A 119 -16.76 -25.89 -5.37
C TYR A 119 -17.57 -27.17 -5.62
N LYS A 120 -17.18 -28.30 -5.03
CA LYS A 120 -17.79 -29.61 -5.30
C LYS A 120 -19.29 -29.60 -5.00
N ASP A 121 -19.70 -29.00 -3.88
CA ASP A 121 -21.12 -28.92 -3.50
C ASP A 121 -21.94 -28.05 -4.49
N MET A 122 -21.31 -27.05 -5.12
CA MET A 122 -21.94 -26.23 -6.15
C MET A 122 -22.02 -26.97 -7.49
N ILE A 123 -21.04 -27.84 -7.77
CA ILE A 123 -20.95 -28.67 -8.97
C ILE A 123 -21.94 -29.86 -8.92
N GLU A 124 -22.14 -30.43 -7.73
CA GLU A 124 -23.08 -31.54 -7.51
C GLU A 124 -24.53 -31.09 -7.38
N SER A 125 -24.75 -29.79 -7.21
CA SER A 125 -26.08 -29.17 -7.29
C SER A 125 -26.43 -29.04 -8.78
N ASP A 126 -27.45 -29.75 -9.26
CA ASP A 126 -27.95 -29.80 -10.65
C ASP A 126 -28.48 -28.42 -11.16
N LEU A 127 -27.58 -27.43 -11.19
CA LEU A 127 -27.86 -26.04 -11.51
C LEU A 127 -27.63 -25.83 -13.01
N GLN A 128 -28.62 -25.25 -13.69
CA GLN A 128 -28.54 -24.96 -15.13
C GLN A 128 -27.39 -24.02 -15.54
N ARG A 129 -26.75 -23.32 -14.60
CA ARG A 129 -25.67 -22.33 -14.83
C ARG A 129 -24.48 -22.51 -13.90
N GLU A 130 -24.18 -23.75 -13.54
CA GLU A 130 -23.09 -24.13 -12.64
C GLU A 130 -21.74 -23.49 -13.02
N GLU A 131 -21.37 -23.54 -14.30
CA GLU A 131 -20.08 -23.05 -14.81
C GLU A 131 -19.86 -21.55 -14.54
N LEU A 132 -20.89 -20.73 -14.75
CA LEU A 132 -20.84 -19.27 -14.52
C LEU A 132 -20.63 -18.93 -13.05
N ILE A 133 -21.31 -19.68 -12.16
CA ILE A 133 -21.22 -19.49 -10.71
C ILE A 133 -19.82 -19.87 -10.23
N VAL A 134 -19.33 -21.04 -10.66
CA VAL A 134 -18.00 -21.54 -10.29
C VAL A 134 -16.90 -20.61 -10.78
N GLU A 135 -16.98 -20.08 -12.01
CA GLU A 135 -16.01 -19.11 -12.53
C GLU A 135 -15.99 -17.82 -11.70
N SER A 136 -17.18 -17.30 -11.35
CA SER A 136 -17.33 -16.09 -10.54
C SER A 136 -16.70 -16.27 -9.15
N PHE A 137 -16.96 -17.40 -8.49
CA PHE A 137 -16.34 -17.70 -7.19
C PHE A 137 -14.83 -17.89 -7.28
N LYS A 138 -14.32 -18.53 -8.34
CA LYS A 138 -12.87 -18.66 -8.58
C LYS A 138 -12.20 -17.30 -8.74
N LYS A 139 -12.79 -16.40 -9.53
CA LYS A 139 -12.32 -15.02 -9.71
C LYS A 139 -12.33 -14.25 -8.39
N LEU A 140 -13.42 -14.35 -7.63
CA LEU A 140 -13.57 -13.69 -6.34
C LEU A 140 -12.56 -14.20 -5.29
N ASP A 141 -12.33 -15.51 -5.24
CA ASP A 141 -11.31 -16.09 -4.35
C ASP A 141 -9.88 -15.66 -4.75
N LYS A 142 -9.58 -15.59 -6.06
CA LYS A 142 -8.31 -15.06 -6.57
C LYS A 142 -8.13 -13.58 -6.16
N LEU A 143 -9.16 -12.77 -6.37
CA LEU A 143 -9.16 -11.34 -6.02
C LEU A 143 -8.95 -11.13 -4.52
N LYS A 144 -9.65 -11.89 -3.67
CA LYS A 144 -9.46 -11.84 -2.20
C LYS A 144 -8.03 -12.16 -1.79
N LYS A 145 -7.41 -13.16 -2.42
CA LYS A 145 -6.02 -13.54 -2.12
C LYS A 145 -5.03 -12.47 -2.57
N GLN A 146 -5.20 -11.93 -3.78
CA GLN A 146 -4.38 -10.82 -4.28
C GLN A 146 -4.50 -9.59 -3.37
N MET A 147 -5.71 -9.28 -2.90
CA MET A 147 -5.96 -8.20 -1.95
C MET A 147 -5.22 -8.44 -0.62
N TYR A 148 -5.30 -9.64 -0.06
CA TYR A 148 -4.58 -10.00 1.16
C TYR A 148 -3.06 -9.84 1.02
N ILE A 149 -2.49 -10.30 -0.11
CA ILE A 149 -1.06 -10.12 -0.41
C ILE A 149 -0.73 -8.64 -0.51
N GLN A 150 -1.56 -7.84 -1.19
CA GLN A 150 -1.35 -6.40 -1.31
C GLN A 150 -1.39 -5.69 0.04
N THR A 151 -2.32 -6.06 0.94
CA THR A 151 -2.37 -5.54 2.31
C THR A 151 -1.08 -5.86 3.06
N LYS A 152 -0.57 -7.10 2.95
CA LYS A 152 0.69 -7.49 3.59
C LYS A 152 1.90 -6.75 3.02
N SER A 153 1.89 -6.47 1.72
CA SER A 153 2.91 -5.62 1.09
C SER A 153 2.90 -4.21 1.70
N PHE A 154 1.73 -3.59 1.84
CA PHE A 154 1.65 -2.26 2.46
C PHE A 154 2.04 -2.27 3.94
N ASP A 155 1.73 -3.33 4.69
CA ASP A 155 2.24 -3.49 6.07
C ASP A 155 3.79 -3.48 6.10
N GLU A 156 4.44 -4.08 5.11
CA GLU A 156 5.90 -4.11 4.95
C GLU A 156 6.45 -2.72 4.55
N ILE A 157 5.87 -2.10 3.53
CA ILE A 157 6.25 -0.75 3.08
C ILE A 157 6.13 0.27 4.21
N MET A 158 5.09 0.20 5.03
CA MET A 158 4.93 1.10 6.18
C MET A 158 6.05 0.92 7.22
N LYS A 159 6.53 -0.30 7.42
CA LYS A 159 7.69 -0.55 8.29
C LYS A 159 8.97 -0.02 7.68
N LEU A 160 9.19 -0.21 6.37
CA LEU A 160 10.34 0.33 5.66
C LEU A 160 10.36 1.85 5.71
N ALA A 161 9.20 2.49 5.49
CA ALA A 161 9.04 3.93 5.58
C ALA A 161 9.41 4.45 6.98
N LYS A 162 8.89 3.82 8.03
CA LYS A 162 9.23 4.17 9.42
C LYS A 162 10.72 4.00 9.71
N ASN A 163 11.32 2.89 9.29
CA ASN A 163 12.75 2.65 9.49
C ASN A 163 13.61 3.65 8.72
N LYS A 164 13.21 4.04 7.49
CA LYS A 164 13.90 5.06 6.69
C LYS A 164 13.78 6.43 7.35
N GLU A 165 12.62 6.78 7.90
CA GLU A 165 12.42 8.01 8.68
C GLU A 165 13.33 8.05 9.91
N GLU A 166 13.37 6.97 10.70
CA GLU A 166 14.26 6.85 11.85
C GLU A 166 15.74 6.95 11.45
N LEU A 167 16.15 6.27 10.37
CA LEU A 167 17.49 6.39 9.81
C LEU A 167 17.82 7.82 9.38
N TRP A 168 16.88 8.50 8.72
CA TRP A 168 17.06 9.89 8.26
C TRP A 168 17.17 10.87 9.41
N ALA A 169 16.43 10.65 10.51
CA ALA A 169 16.54 11.44 11.72
C ALA A 169 17.87 11.16 12.47
N ALA A 170 18.34 9.91 12.46
CA ALA A 170 19.57 9.49 13.10
C ALA A 170 20.85 9.93 12.35
N THR A 171 20.83 9.90 11.02
CA THR A 171 22.01 10.17 10.18
C THR A 171 22.54 11.59 10.47
N PRO A 172 23.82 11.78 10.85
CA PRO A 172 24.36 13.13 10.98
C PRO A 172 24.18 13.92 9.67
N ALA A 173 23.56 15.11 9.72
CA ALA A 173 23.17 15.82 8.49
C ALA A 173 23.44 17.35 8.51
N ILE A 174 23.81 17.89 9.67
CA ILE A 174 24.06 19.33 9.87
C ILE A 174 25.46 19.54 10.47
N GLN A 175 25.96 20.78 10.38
CA GLN A 175 27.15 21.18 11.12
C GLN A 175 26.86 21.27 12.63
N PRO A 176 27.84 20.99 13.50
CA PRO A 176 27.68 21.08 14.95
C PRO A 176 27.65 22.53 15.48
N ILE A 177 27.98 23.51 14.64
CA ILE A 177 27.98 24.96 14.91
C ILE A 177 27.14 25.66 13.84
N SER A 178 26.40 26.70 14.20
CA SER A 178 25.65 27.51 13.23
C SER A 178 26.59 28.30 12.32
N ASN A 179 26.30 28.38 11.02
CA ASN A 179 27.04 29.21 10.06
C ASN A 179 27.14 30.70 10.49
N LYS A 180 26.19 31.20 11.27
CA LYS A 180 26.21 32.59 11.79
C LYS A 180 27.27 32.81 12.86
N GLU A 181 27.63 31.76 13.59
CA GLU A 181 28.54 31.78 14.73
C GLU A 181 29.90 31.15 14.40
N LEU A 182 29.97 30.50 13.23
CA LEU A 182 31.18 29.90 12.70
C LEU A 182 32.14 30.99 12.24
N LYS A 183 33.33 31.04 12.83
CA LYS A 183 34.41 31.93 12.35
C LYS A 183 35.11 31.33 11.15
N ARG A 184 35.43 30.04 11.22
CA ARG A 184 36.10 29.28 10.14
C ARG A 184 36.01 27.78 10.41
N LEU A 185 35.82 26.98 9.36
CA LEU A 185 36.18 25.55 9.37
C LEU A 185 37.71 25.49 9.30
N ALA A 186 38.35 25.30 10.45
CA ALA A 186 39.76 25.57 10.61
C ALA A 186 40.65 24.41 10.22
N SER A 187 40.13 23.18 10.18
CA SER A 187 40.89 22.07 9.61
C SER A 187 40.02 20.86 9.32
N GLY A 188 40.28 20.20 8.19
CA GLY A 188 39.57 19.00 7.75
C GLY A 188 40.15 17.67 8.25
N TYR A 189 39.47 16.60 7.85
CA TYR A 189 39.83 15.21 8.11
C TYR A 189 41.03 14.77 7.25
N GLY A 190 41.92 13.94 7.80
CA GLY A 190 43.06 13.40 7.04
C GLY A 190 44.42 13.53 7.74
N ILE A 191 45.49 13.17 7.03
CA ILE A 191 46.86 13.25 7.56
C ILE A 191 47.31 14.71 7.59
N ARG A 192 47.67 15.22 8.77
CA ARG A 192 48.17 16.60 8.94
C ARG A 192 49.32 16.65 9.94
N ILE A 193 50.00 17.80 10.01
CA ILE A 193 51.04 18.03 11.03
C ILE A 193 50.33 18.36 12.36
N ASP A 194 50.58 17.57 13.40
CA ASP A 194 50.06 17.82 14.74
C ASP A 194 50.56 19.18 15.24
N PRO A 195 49.67 20.11 15.64
CA PRO A 195 50.05 21.49 15.92
C PRO A 195 50.98 21.62 17.13
N ILE A 196 51.01 20.64 18.03
CA ILE A 196 51.79 20.66 19.27
C ILE A 196 53.03 19.79 19.14
N LEU A 197 52.89 18.56 18.63
CA LEU A 197 54.00 17.61 18.51
C LEU A 197 54.84 17.82 17.24
N LYS A 198 54.33 18.60 16.27
CA LYS A 198 54.97 18.88 14.97
C LYS A 198 55.29 17.62 14.15
N THR A 199 54.55 16.53 14.38
CA THR A 199 54.67 15.25 13.66
C THR A 199 53.46 14.99 12.79
N SER A 200 53.60 14.24 11.70
CA SER A 200 52.47 13.79 10.88
C SER A 200 51.56 12.86 11.69
N LYS A 201 50.26 13.17 11.76
CA LYS A 201 49.25 12.41 12.50
C LYS A 201 47.90 12.46 11.77
N MET A 202 47.17 11.35 11.82
CA MET A 202 45.80 11.29 11.31
C MET A 202 44.86 12.13 12.19
N HIS A 203 44.14 13.05 11.56
CA HIS A 203 43.04 13.80 12.15
C HIS A 203 41.72 13.11 11.81
N ALA A 204 41.06 12.56 12.82
CA ALA A 204 39.87 11.72 12.66
C ALA A 204 38.55 12.52 12.58
N GLY A 205 38.62 13.84 12.43
CA GLY A 205 37.46 14.72 12.42
C GLY A 205 37.71 16.05 11.72
N VAL A 206 36.87 17.04 12.03
CA VAL A 206 36.91 18.41 11.53
C VAL A 206 36.88 19.37 12.71
N ASP A 207 37.68 20.44 12.64
CA ASP A 207 37.76 21.46 13.69
C ASP A 207 36.99 22.72 13.27
N PHE A 208 35.96 23.08 14.04
CA PHE A 208 35.17 24.30 13.84
C PHE A 208 35.61 25.39 14.82
N SER A 209 36.24 26.44 14.30
CA SER A 209 36.64 27.59 15.11
C SER A 209 35.44 28.49 15.39
N ALA A 210 35.19 28.73 16.68
CA ALA A 210 34.09 29.54 17.19
C ALA A 210 34.48 30.13 18.54
N GLU A 211 33.73 31.12 19.02
CA GLU A 211 34.01 31.74 20.31
C GLU A 211 33.75 30.77 21.46
N ARG A 212 34.50 30.91 22.55
CA ARG A 212 34.22 30.14 23.76
C ARG A 212 32.81 30.48 24.24
N GLY A 213 32.00 29.46 24.52
CA GLY A 213 30.60 29.63 24.88
C GLY A 213 29.62 29.56 23.71
N THR A 214 30.08 29.45 22.46
CA THR A 214 29.17 29.20 21.31
C THR A 214 28.45 27.86 21.50
N PRO A 215 27.12 27.78 21.28
CA PRO A 215 26.37 26.53 21.38
C PRO A 215 26.88 25.46 20.42
N ILE A 216 26.97 24.21 20.90
CA ILE A 216 27.24 23.01 20.10
C ILE A 216 25.95 22.22 19.96
N TYR A 217 25.60 21.83 18.74
CA TYR A 217 24.37 21.13 18.41
C TYR A 217 24.60 19.64 18.08
N ALA A 218 23.65 18.79 18.49
CA ALA A 218 23.59 17.41 18.00
C ALA A 218 23.31 17.39 16.50
N THR A 219 24.08 16.61 15.75
CA THR A 219 24.00 16.60 14.27
C THR A 219 23.00 15.57 13.72
N GLY A 220 22.48 14.72 14.60
CA GLY A 220 21.42 13.75 14.36
C GLY A 220 20.66 13.43 15.65
N ASP A 221 19.49 12.82 15.54
CA ASP A 221 18.76 12.25 16.67
C ASP A 221 19.57 11.10 17.28
N GLY A 222 19.59 10.99 18.60
CA GLY A 222 20.36 9.92 19.23
C GLY A 222 20.25 9.88 20.75
N VAL A 223 21.09 9.06 21.36
CA VAL A 223 21.23 8.91 22.80
C VAL A 223 22.67 9.22 23.17
N VAL A 224 22.86 10.04 24.20
CA VAL A 224 24.18 10.38 24.72
C VAL A 224 24.84 9.12 25.30
N LYS A 225 25.83 8.59 24.57
CA LYS A 225 26.57 7.38 24.93
C LYS A 225 27.63 7.66 25.98
N SER A 226 28.31 8.82 25.90
CA SER A 226 29.32 9.18 26.88
C SER A 226 29.43 10.69 27.08
N VAL A 227 29.75 11.09 28.31
CA VAL A 227 30.14 12.45 28.69
C VAL A 227 31.38 12.29 29.55
N ARG A 228 32.54 12.71 29.04
CA ARG A 228 33.84 12.42 29.68
C ARG A 228 34.79 13.60 29.59
N TYR A 229 35.87 13.50 30.35
CA TYR A 229 36.97 14.45 30.34
C TYR A 229 38.29 13.70 30.20
N ASP A 230 39.13 14.12 29.26
CA ASP A 230 40.49 13.66 29.07
C ASP A 230 41.44 14.85 28.88
N PHE A 231 42.43 14.98 29.75
CA PHE A 231 43.39 16.09 29.72
C PHE A 231 44.31 16.03 28.48
N GLY A 232 44.65 14.83 27.99
CA GLY A 232 45.68 14.64 26.96
C GLY A 232 45.18 14.62 25.52
N GLY A 233 43.89 14.37 25.32
CA GLY A 233 43.24 14.28 24.02
C GLY A 233 42.08 15.27 23.89
N TYR A 234 40.86 14.74 23.84
CA TYR A 234 39.65 15.49 23.47
C TYR A 234 39.18 16.52 24.50
N GLY A 235 39.83 16.67 25.67
CA GLY A 235 39.33 17.58 26.69
C GLY A 235 38.00 17.08 27.25
N LYS A 236 37.08 18.01 27.49
CA LYS A 236 35.68 17.66 27.76
C LYS A 236 35.01 17.29 26.46
N TYR A 237 34.40 16.12 26.41
CA TYR A 237 33.73 15.65 25.21
C TYR A 237 32.41 14.92 25.48
N VAL A 238 31.58 14.88 24.45
CA VAL A 238 30.32 14.12 24.38
C VAL A 238 30.40 13.17 23.20
N VAL A 239 29.90 11.94 23.37
CA VAL A 239 29.64 11.02 22.26
C VAL A 239 28.16 10.72 22.22
N ILE A 240 27.54 10.85 21.05
CA ILE A 240 26.15 10.51 20.80
C ILE A 240 26.12 9.26 19.91
N ASP A 241 25.34 8.27 20.33
CA ASP A 241 24.98 7.12 19.52
C ASP A 241 23.64 7.40 18.84
N HIS A 242 23.66 7.45 17.52
CA HIS A 242 22.48 7.73 16.70
C HIS A 242 21.73 6.46 16.30
N GLY A 243 22.28 5.27 16.61
CA GLY A 243 21.81 4.00 16.06
C GLY A 243 22.28 3.80 14.61
N PHE A 244 21.88 2.69 14.00
CA PHE A 244 22.27 2.30 12.63
C PHE A 244 23.79 2.30 12.36
N GLY A 245 24.60 2.21 13.42
CA GLY A 245 26.06 2.25 13.36
C GLY A 245 26.68 3.64 13.38
N TYR A 246 25.89 4.71 13.44
CA TYR A 246 26.36 6.09 13.48
C TYR A 246 26.68 6.56 14.90
N GLU A 247 27.87 7.09 15.11
CA GLU A 247 28.26 7.80 16.33
C GLU A 247 28.90 9.14 15.99
N THR A 248 28.71 10.14 16.83
CA THR A 248 29.37 11.44 16.71
C THR A 248 30.09 11.81 17.98
N LEU A 249 31.25 12.43 17.85
CA LEU A 249 32.07 12.91 18.96
C LEU A 249 32.21 14.43 18.88
N TYR A 250 32.04 15.10 20.02
CA TYR A 250 32.19 16.54 20.18
C TYR A 250 33.23 16.82 21.25
N GLY A 251 34.43 17.25 20.84
CA GLY A 251 35.58 17.48 21.70
C GLY A 251 35.86 18.96 22.00
N HIS A 252 36.82 19.18 22.91
CA HIS A 252 37.32 20.47 23.37
C HIS A 252 36.27 21.40 23.99
N MET A 253 35.16 20.84 24.47
CA MET A 253 34.03 21.59 25.02
C MET A 253 34.41 22.36 26.29
N ASP A 254 33.69 23.43 26.62
CA ASP A 254 33.82 24.12 27.91
C ASP A 254 32.85 23.54 28.95
N LEU A 255 31.61 23.34 28.53
CA LEU A 255 30.52 22.79 29.33
C LEU A 255 29.75 21.76 28.50
N GLN A 256 29.51 20.59 29.09
CA GLN A 256 28.62 19.56 28.55
C GLN A 256 27.24 19.74 29.19
N ASN A 257 26.22 20.03 28.39
CA ASN A 257 24.86 20.33 28.86
C ASN A 257 23.93 19.11 28.82
N VAL A 258 24.49 17.91 28.78
CA VAL A 258 23.76 16.65 28.62
C VAL A 258 24.30 15.57 29.56
N LYS A 259 23.51 14.52 29.77
CA LYS A 259 23.87 13.37 30.62
C LYS A 259 23.85 12.07 29.83
N VAL A 260 24.64 11.09 30.24
CA VAL A 260 24.63 9.74 29.66
C VAL A 260 23.20 9.16 29.72
N GLY A 261 22.73 8.60 28.61
CA GLY A 261 21.38 8.07 28.45
C GLY A 261 20.31 9.10 28.04
N GLN A 262 20.64 10.40 27.99
CA GLN A 262 19.72 11.43 27.50
C GLN A 262 19.47 11.25 26.00
N LYS A 263 18.19 11.26 25.61
CA LYS A 263 17.79 11.38 24.21
C LYS A 263 17.94 12.83 23.76
N VAL A 264 18.55 13.03 22.61
CA VAL A 264 18.74 14.35 22.00
C VAL A 264 18.20 14.35 20.58
N LYS A 265 17.69 15.50 20.14
CA LYS A 265 17.22 15.71 18.78
C LYS A 265 18.26 16.43 17.93
N ARG A 266 18.26 16.21 16.62
CA ARG A 266 19.07 17.01 15.69
C ARG A 266 18.80 18.50 15.91
N GLY A 267 19.87 19.29 16.05
CA GLY A 267 19.81 20.71 16.33
C GLY A 267 19.62 21.07 17.82
N GLU A 268 19.53 20.08 18.73
CA GLU A 268 19.48 20.33 20.16
C GLU A 268 20.86 20.73 20.70
N THR A 269 20.92 21.75 21.57
CA THR A 269 22.16 22.19 22.20
C THR A 269 22.66 21.17 23.21
N ILE A 270 23.83 20.58 22.95
CA ILE A 270 24.44 19.55 23.80
C ILE A 270 25.56 20.08 24.70
N GLY A 271 26.00 21.31 24.46
CA GLY A 271 27.02 21.98 25.27
C GLY A 271 27.57 23.20 24.55
N PHE A 272 28.77 23.61 24.94
CA PHE A 272 29.35 24.87 24.48
C PHE A 272 30.82 24.74 24.11
N VAL A 273 31.23 25.48 23.08
CA VAL A 273 32.60 25.54 22.58
C VAL A 273 33.55 25.97 23.68
N GLY A 274 34.69 25.30 23.76
CA GLY A 274 35.73 25.57 24.73
C GLY A 274 37.11 25.48 24.12
N SER A 275 38.09 25.25 24.98
CA SER A 275 39.48 25.01 24.59
C SER A 275 40.14 24.03 25.56
N THR A 276 39.40 23.02 26.01
CA THR A 276 39.88 22.04 26.99
C THR A 276 40.68 20.91 26.32
N GLY A 277 41.56 20.26 27.10
CA GLY A 277 42.42 19.20 26.58
C GLY A 277 43.50 19.74 25.65
N LYS A 278 43.81 18.99 24.59
CA LYS A 278 44.85 19.34 23.63
C LYS A 278 44.34 20.34 22.59
N SER A 279 44.18 21.61 22.97
CA SER A 279 43.70 22.69 22.10
C SER A 279 44.60 23.93 22.15
N THR A 280 44.80 24.59 21.01
CA THR A 280 45.59 25.83 20.89
C THR A 280 44.74 27.11 20.91
N ALA A 281 43.44 27.02 20.57
CA ALA A 281 42.49 28.14 20.59
C ALA A 281 41.05 27.61 20.67
N PRO A 282 40.04 28.44 21.01
CA PRO A 282 38.65 27.98 21.09
C PRO A 282 38.11 27.38 19.78
N HIS A 283 37.66 26.12 19.86
CA HIS A 283 37.04 25.38 18.77
C HIS A 283 36.29 24.15 19.29
N VAL A 284 35.43 23.55 18.46
CA VAL A 284 34.92 22.20 18.67
C VAL A 284 35.57 21.25 17.68
N HIS A 285 36.10 20.14 18.19
CA HIS A 285 36.54 19.03 17.36
C HIS A 285 35.36 18.08 17.15
N TYR A 286 35.04 17.76 15.90
CA TYR A 286 33.87 16.97 15.55
C TYR A 286 34.24 15.75 14.70
N GLU A 287 33.82 14.57 15.13
CA GLU A 287 34.04 13.32 14.39
C GLU A 287 32.69 12.65 14.06
N VAL A 288 32.65 11.98 12.91
CA VAL A 288 31.56 11.06 12.52
C VAL A 288 32.15 9.67 12.38
N HIS A 289 31.52 8.69 13.02
CA HIS A 289 31.94 7.29 13.02
C HIS A 289 30.81 6.43 12.45
N ILE A 290 31.17 5.51 11.55
CA ILE A 290 30.27 4.45 11.08
C ILE A 290 30.86 3.12 11.49
N ASN A 291 30.10 2.33 12.24
CA ASN A 291 30.49 1.00 12.72
C ASN A 291 31.86 1.01 13.42
N GLY A 292 32.13 2.07 14.20
CA GLY A 292 33.36 2.26 14.97
C GLY A 292 34.56 2.76 14.15
N LYS A 293 34.39 3.11 12.87
CA LYS A 293 35.44 3.70 12.04
C LYS A 293 35.14 5.17 11.78
N ALA A 294 36.12 6.04 12.05
CA ALA A 294 36.04 7.45 11.70
C ALA A 294 35.96 7.64 10.18
N THR A 295 35.09 8.56 9.75
CA THR A 295 34.85 8.94 8.37
C THR A 295 34.93 10.45 8.24
N ASP A 296 35.20 10.96 7.05
CA ASP A 296 35.25 12.41 6.82
C ASP A 296 33.87 13.06 7.11
N PRO A 297 33.77 13.90 8.16
CA PRO A 297 32.51 14.53 8.55
C PRO A 297 31.90 15.44 7.48
N VAL A 298 32.68 15.96 6.53
CA VAL A 298 32.18 16.96 5.56
C VAL A 298 31.09 16.42 4.64
N HIS A 299 31.11 15.10 4.38
CA HIS A 299 30.10 14.43 3.56
C HIS A 299 28.71 14.36 4.23
N TYR A 300 28.61 14.80 5.48
CA TYR A 300 27.39 14.80 6.27
C TYR A 300 26.79 16.20 6.45
N PHE A 301 27.37 17.25 5.86
CA PHE A 301 26.89 18.63 6.04
C PHE A 301 26.02 19.13 4.89
N PHE A 302 25.07 18.31 4.43
CA PHE A 302 24.23 18.63 3.26
C PHE A 302 22.86 19.21 3.62
N GLN A 303 22.40 19.08 4.88
CA GLN A 303 21.10 19.62 5.29
C GLN A 303 21.23 21.06 5.77
N GLY A 304 20.42 21.96 5.20
CA GLY A 304 20.37 23.37 5.60
C GLY A 304 21.47 24.25 5.02
N VAL A 305 22.16 23.79 3.98
CA VAL A 305 23.14 24.55 3.20
C VAL A 305 22.76 24.56 1.72
N THR A 306 23.11 25.64 1.00
CA THR A 306 22.98 25.67 -0.47
C THR A 306 24.10 24.85 -1.13
N PRO A 307 23.96 24.45 -2.41
CA PRO A 307 25.05 23.77 -3.14
C PRO A 307 26.36 24.56 -3.12
N GLU A 308 26.30 25.88 -3.25
CA GLU A 308 27.47 26.76 -3.23
C GLU A 308 28.13 26.80 -1.83
N GLU A 309 27.32 26.82 -0.77
CA GLU A 309 27.82 26.73 0.61
C GLU A 309 28.47 25.37 0.88
N TYR A 310 27.91 24.29 0.34
CA TYR A 310 28.47 22.95 0.47
C TYR A 310 29.82 22.81 -0.26
N GLU A 311 29.94 23.36 -1.48
CA GLU A 311 31.22 23.42 -2.18
C GLU A 311 32.28 24.21 -1.41
N GLU A 312 31.90 25.32 -0.77
CA GLU A 312 32.82 26.09 0.05
C GLU A 312 33.26 25.32 1.31
N ILE A 313 32.36 24.57 1.96
CA ILE A 313 32.70 23.67 3.07
C ILE A 313 33.74 22.64 2.63
N LEU A 314 33.54 21.99 1.47
CA LEU A 314 34.49 21.02 0.92
C LEU A 314 35.85 21.67 0.64
N ARG A 315 35.84 22.87 0.06
CA ARG A 315 37.06 23.63 -0.23
C ARG A 315 37.81 23.94 1.05
N LEU A 316 37.15 24.48 2.07
CA LEU A 316 37.75 24.84 3.35
C LEU A 316 38.32 23.61 4.07
N ALA A 317 37.62 22.49 4.05
CA ALA A 317 38.09 21.26 4.67
C ALA A 317 39.30 20.64 3.96
N SER A 318 39.42 20.82 2.64
CA SER A 318 40.56 20.33 1.87
C SER A 318 41.87 21.08 2.17
N VAL A 319 41.82 22.26 2.82
CA VAL A 319 43.02 23.04 3.12
C VAL A 319 43.72 22.47 4.35
N GLU A 320 44.89 21.87 4.13
CA GLU A 320 45.73 21.33 5.19
C GLU A 320 46.39 22.43 6.03
N ASN A 321 46.63 22.13 7.32
CA ASN A 321 47.47 22.92 8.23
C ASN A 321 47.06 24.39 8.44
N GLN A 322 45.78 24.73 8.28
CA GLN A 322 45.28 26.02 8.71
C GLN A 322 45.43 26.17 10.24
N SER A 323 46.02 27.29 10.67
CA SER A 323 46.14 27.64 12.08
C SER A 323 44.74 27.88 12.69
N LEU A 324 44.55 27.61 13.98
CA LEU A 324 43.32 27.98 14.70
C LEU A 324 43.33 29.44 15.20
N GLY A 325 44.45 30.15 15.04
CA GLY A 325 44.66 31.53 15.45
C GLY A 325 44.59 32.55 14.33
#